data_AF-A0A6V8EWX6-F1
#
_entry.id   AF-A0A6V8EWX6-F1
#
_cell.length_a   1.000
_cell.length_b   1.000
_cell.length_c   1.000
_cell.angle_alpha   90.00
_cell.angle_beta   90.00
_cell.angle_gamma   90.00
#
_symmetry.space_group_name_H-M   'P 1'
#
loop_
_entity.id
_entity.type
_entity.pdbx_description
1 polymer ?
#
loop_
_entity_poly.entity_id
_entity_poly.type
_entity_poly.pdbx_seq_one_letter_code
_entity_poly.pdbx_strand_id
1 'polypeptide(L)'
;MKFLRRLLGATVPNPLERLRATETGSIIDTFRSNSPIWLVRSDTMASIANEMSEKLGPDVLRTLRYAARDDWAMMLNESNITWKGADPSLWRDFDRLWKGDGHLHASMITDGEVARYVVESTSLAALASGSFSAALEHALQNNIRVGVESQNEGAAFLSVEMLERSGFDSHPLVQRNTPDEKISENRLEIDEIEADSDGGLMLFNTPLSIVPFRLFTFWKRSSSHLLPLDSGEASNKWSEYLSDSVAKAFIDSDEMIMIEDEGSWADVGKNQLSRWGLGILDSASILENTLI
;
A
#
# COMPACT_ATOMS: atom_id res chain seq x y z
N MET A 1 23.69 -7.34 -22.49
CA MET A 1 23.17 -7.36 -21.10
C MET A 1 21.64 -7.28 -20.98
N LYS A 2 20.90 -6.49 -21.79
CA LYS A 2 19.41 -6.42 -21.73
C LYS A 2 18.69 -7.76 -22.02
N PHE A 3 19.24 -8.62 -22.88
CA PHE A 3 18.65 -9.92 -23.24
C PHE A 3 18.68 -10.94 -22.07
N LEU A 4 19.73 -10.93 -21.25
CA LEU A 4 19.85 -11.80 -20.06
C LEU A 4 18.92 -11.38 -18.93
N ARG A 5 18.69 -10.08 -18.71
CA ARG A 5 17.68 -9.58 -17.75
C ARG A 5 16.25 -10.03 -18.09
N ARG A 6 15.92 -10.16 -19.38
CA ARG A 6 14.62 -10.67 -19.84
C ARG A 6 14.40 -12.16 -19.53
N LEU A 7 15.47 -12.95 -19.46
CA LEU A 7 15.40 -14.39 -19.16
C LEU A 7 15.35 -14.68 -17.66
N LEU A 8 15.84 -13.76 -16.82
CA LEU A 8 15.95 -13.95 -15.38
C LEU A 8 14.83 -13.27 -14.58
N GLY A 9 13.89 -12.56 -15.20
CA GLY A 9 12.89 -11.74 -14.48
C GLY A 9 13.52 -10.52 -13.81
N ALA A 10 12.70 -9.54 -13.40
CA ALA A 10 13.19 -8.37 -12.67
C ALA A 10 13.73 -8.77 -11.28
N THR A 11 14.81 -8.11 -10.85
CA THR A 11 15.26 -8.15 -9.45
C THR A 11 14.53 -7.06 -8.68
N VAL A 12 14.03 -7.36 -7.49
CA VAL A 12 13.44 -6.31 -6.65
C VAL A 12 14.59 -5.48 -6.06
N PRO A 13 14.68 -4.17 -6.36
CA PRO A 13 15.69 -3.30 -5.77
C PRO A 13 15.45 -3.12 -4.26
N ASN A 14 16.48 -2.68 -3.53
CA ASN A 14 16.23 -2.24 -2.15
C ASN A 14 15.19 -1.10 -2.15
N PRO A 15 14.29 -1.01 -1.16
CA PRO A 15 13.30 0.06 -1.10
C PRO A 15 13.89 1.47 -1.28
N LEU A 16 15.02 1.79 -0.65
CA LEU A 16 15.68 3.09 -0.78
C LEU A 16 16.24 3.34 -2.20
N GLU A 17 16.51 2.28 -2.95
CA GLU A 17 16.96 2.38 -4.34
C GLU A 17 15.80 2.63 -5.32
N ARG A 18 14.56 2.28 -4.98
CA ARG A 18 13.38 2.47 -5.85
C ARG A 18 12.56 3.72 -5.52
N LEU A 19 12.64 4.23 -4.30
CA LEU A 19 11.96 5.46 -3.89
C LEU A 19 12.71 6.69 -4.41
N ARG A 20 11.97 7.68 -4.91
CA ARG A 20 12.51 8.96 -5.39
C ARG A 20 11.68 10.11 -4.86
N ALA A 21 12.34 11.21 -4.51
CA ALA A 21 11.66 12.46 -4.21
C ALA A 21 11.45 13.26 -5.51
N THR A 22 10.26 13.82 -5.69
CA THR A 22 9.96 14.74 -6.79
C THR A 22 10.36 16.17 -6.42
N GLU A 23 10.41 17.07 -7.41
CA GLU A 23 10.65 18.50 -7.16
C GLU A 23 9.57 19.13 -6.27
N THR A 24 8.37 18.56 -6.29
CA THR A 24 7.20 18.96 -5.48
C THR A 24 7.19 18.33 -4.10
N GLY A 25 8.24 17.59 -3.72
CA GLY A 25 8.33 16.93 -2.43
C GLY A 25 7.46 15.68 -2.30
N SER A 26 6.85 15.17 -3.35
CA SER A 26 6.18 13.86 -3.28
C SER A 26 7.24 12.75 -3.29
N ILE A 27 6.91 11.59 -2.71
CA ILE A 27 7.73 10.39 -2.87
C ILE A 27 7.02 9.49 -3.88
N ILE A 28 7.78 9.00 -4.85
CA ILE A 28 7.29 8.06 -5.87
C ILE A 28 8.03 6.73 -5.75
N ASP A 29 7.33 5.65 -6.08
CA ASP A 29 7.91 4.31 -6.18
C ASP A 29 8.09 3.91 -7.65
N THR A 30 9.36 3.82 -8.07
CA THR A 30 9.71 3.41 -9.45
C THR A 30 9.29 1.97 -9.78
N PHE A 31 9.05 1.12 -8.77
CA PHE A 31 8.54 -0.24 -8.95
C PHE A 31 7.03 -0.28 -9.21
N ARG A 32 6.33 0.82 -8.91
CA ARG A 32 4.89 1.03 -9.14
C ARG A 32 4.64 2.06 -10.24
N SER A 33 5.43 2.01 -11.32
CA SER A 33 5.36 2.97 -12.43
C SER A 33 5.44 4.44 -12.00
N ASN A 34 6.24 4.77 -11.00
CA ASN A 34 6.36 6.12 -10.41
C ASN A 34 5.07 6.60 -9.73
N SER A 35 4.25 5.70 -9.21
CA SER A 35 3.08 6.08 -8.39
C SER A 35 3.54 6.84 -7.14
N PRO A 36 2.83 7.92 -6.75
CA PRO A 36 2.99 8.53 -5.45
C PRO A 36 2.70 7.55 -4.32
N ILE A 37 3.48 7.66 -3.24
CA ILE A 37 3.39 6.85 -2.04
C ILE A 37 3.48 7.71 -0.79
N TRP A 38 2.88 7.20 0.28
CA TRP A 38 3.19 7.62 1.65
C TRP A 38 4.19 6.65 2.25
N LEU A 39 5.12 7.22 2.99
CA LEU A 39 5.97 6.46 3.88
C LEU A 39 5.54 6.83 5.31
N VAL A 40 5.01 5.86 6.05
CA VAL A 40 4.43 6.09 7.38
C VAL A 40 4.83 4.94 8.30
N ARG A 41 4.70 5.12 9.61
CA ARG A 41 4.82 4.01 10.56
C ARG A 41 3.84 2.91 10.17
N SER A 42 4.24 1.65 10.35
CA SER A 42 3.41 0.55 9.87
C SER A 42 2.02 0.54 10.50
N ASP A 43 1.93 0.88 11.78
CA ASP A 43 0.67 0.93 12.55
C ASP A 43 -0.33 1.99 12.06
N THR A 44 0.11 3.02 11.33
CA THR A 44 -0.74 4.10 10.83
C THR A 44 -1.92 3.58 10.00
N MET A 45 -1.70 2.55 9.16
CA MET A 45 -2.78 1.97 8.36
C MET A 45 -3.80 1.19 9.18
N ALA A 46 -3.39 0.55 10.28
CA ALA A 46 -4.33 -0.08 11.19
C ALA A 46 -5.23 0.96 11.85
N SER A 47 -4.66 2.08 12.33
CA SER A 47 -5.42 3.19 12.91
C SER A 47 -6.44 3.78 11.93
N ILE A 48 -6.02 4.06 10.69
CA ILE A 48 -6.93 4.56 9.64
C ILE A 48 -8.06 3.56 9.35
N ALA A 49 -7.73 2.28 9.20
CA ALA A 49 -8.70 1.26 8.85
C ALA A 49 -9.70 0.99 9.98
N ASN A 50 -9.24 1.03 11.24
CA ASN A 50 -10.08 0.86 12.42
C ASN A 50 -11.08 2.02 12.54
N GLU A 51 -10.62 3.27 12.41
CA GLU A 51 -11.51 4.44 12.43
C GLU A 51 -12.52 4.42 11.26
N MET A 52 -12.09 4.04 10.06
CA MET A 52 -12.99 3.84 8.92
C MET A 52 -14.03 2.75 9.19
N SER A 53 -13.62 1.66 9.84
CA SER A 53 -14.52 0.57 10.25
C SER A 53 -15.52 1.02 11.31
N GLU A 54 -15.17 1.91 12.23
CA GLU A 54 -16.09 2.50 13.20
C GLU A 54 -17.16 3.36 12.50
N LYS A 55 -16.79 4.11 11.45
CA LYS A 55 -17.67 5.02 10.72
C LYS A 55 -18.58 4.33 9.71
N LEU A 56 -18.06 3.33 8.99
CA LEU A 56 -18.72 2.70 7.84
C LEU A 56 -19.06 1.23 8.06
N GLY A 57 -18.65 0.66 9.19
CA GLY A 57 -18.86 -0.73 9.54
C GLY A 57 -17.70 -1.67 9.15
N PRO A 58 -17.71 -2.91 9.66
CA PRO A 58 -16.59 -3.85 9.58
C PRO A 58 -16.25 -4.31 8.15
N ASP A 59 -17.19 -4.18 7.22
CA ASP A 59 -17.00 -4.55 5.82
C ASP A 59 -15.92 -3.71 5.12
N VAL A 60 -15.56 -2.55 5.67
CA VAL A 60 -14.43 -1.73 5.22
C VAL A 60 -13.12 -2.49 5.17
N LEU A 61 -12.85 -3.38 6.14
CA LEU A 61 -11.63 -4.19 6.14
C LEU A 61 -11.63 -5.19 4.98
N ARG A 62 -12.80 -5.72 4.63
CA ARG A 62 -12.97 -6.61 3.48
C ARG A 62 -12.74 -5.86 2.18
N THR A 63 -13.22 -4.63 2.04
CA THR A 63 -13.00 -3.82 0.83
C THR A 63 -11.55 -3.33 0.72
N LEU A 64 -10.88 -3.05 1.85
CA LEU A 64 -9.45 -2.72 1.89
C LEU A 64 -8.59 -3.87 1.38
N ARG A 65 -8.93 -5.11 1.75
CA ARG A 65 -8.27 -6.31 1.22
C ARG A 65 -8.41 -6.43 -0.30
N TYR A 66 -9.58 -6.11 -0.87
CA TYR A 66 -9.72 -6.09 -2.33
C TYR A 66 -8.88 -4.99 -2.97
N ALA A 67 -8.83 -3.82 -2.35
CA ALA A 67 -8.00 -2.72 -2.82
C ALA A 67 -6.50 -3.07 -2.83
N ALA A 68 -6.02 -3.74 -1.78
CA ALA A 68 -4.64 -4.23 -1.71
C ALA A 68 -4.35 -5.28 -2.78
N ARG A 69 -5.30 -6.20 -3.04
CA ARG A 69 -5.19 -7.17 -4.15
C ARG A 69 -5.06 -6.46 -5.49
N ASP A 70 -5.91 -5.47 -5.77
CA ASP A 70 -5.90 -4.74 -7.04
C ASP A 70 -4.61 -3.92 -7.22
N ASP A 71 -4.11 -3.27 -6.17
CA ASP A 71 -2.84 -2.55 -6.17
C ASP A 71 -1.65 -3.48 -6.48
N TRP A 72 -1.56 -4.61 -5.78
CA TRP A 72 -0.48 -5.57 -5.97
C TRP A 72 -0.56 -6.25 -7.34
N ALA A 73 -1.75 -6.61 -7.81
CA ALA A 73 -1.94 -7.15 -9.16
C ALA A 73 -1.46 -6.15 -10.23
N MET A 74 -1.79 -4.86 -10.06
CA MET A 74 -1.30 -3.81 -10.95
C MET A 74 0.23 -3.68 -10.89
N MET A 75 0.82 -3.61 -9.69
CA MET A 75 2.28 -3.55 -9.51
C MET A 75 3.00 -4.75 -10.16
N LEU A 76 2.49 -5.97 -9.96
CA LEU A 76 3.09 -7.19 -10.51
C LEU A 76 3.07 -7.19 -12.05
N ASN A 77 1.99 -6.69 -12.64
CA ASN A 77 1.89 -6.48 -14.08
C ASN A 77 2.87 -5.41 -14.62
N GLU A 78 3.23 -4.42 -13.80
CA GLU A 78 4.16 -3.35 -14.16
C GLU A 78 5.65 -3.73 -13.97
N SER A 79 5.94 -4.61 -13.02
CA SER A 79 7.29 -4.87 -12.50
C SER A 79 8.08 -5.99 -13.20
N ASN A 80 7.48 -6.73 -14.13
CA ASN A 80 8.10 -7.90 -14.80
C ASN A 80 8.62 -8.98 -13.80
N ILE A 81 8.00 -9.11 -12.63
CA ILE A 81 8.24 -10.21 -11.69
C ILE A 81 7.78 -11.53 -12.31
N THR A 82 8.55 -12.60 -12.12
CA THR A 82 8.29 -13.92 -12.71
C THR A 82 8.25 -15.05 -11.68
N TRP A 83 7.66 -14.80 -10.51
CA TRP A 83 7.44 -15.84 -9.50
C TRP A 83 6.63 -17.02 -10.05
N LYS A 84 6.88 -18.21 -9.52
CA LYS A 84 6.25 -19.46 -9.96
C LYS A 84 6.01 -20.39 -8.79
N GLY A 85 4.90 -21.12 -8.85
CA GLY A 85 4.56 -22.13 -7.86
C GLY A 85 3.89 -21.55 -6.62
N ALA A 86 3.40 -22.44 -5.76
CA ALA A 86 2.56 -22.08 -4.62
C ALA A 86 3.35 -21.64 -3.37
N ASP A 87 4.63 -21.98 -3.27
CA ASP A 87 5.45 -21.71 -2.08
C ASP A 87 6.16 -20.35 -2.19
N PRO A 88 5.78 -19.35 -1.37
CA PRO A 88 6.41 -18.02 -1.39
C PRO A 88 7.88 -18.02 -0.97
N SER A 89 8.35 -19.01 -0.21
CA SER A 89 9.75 -19.10 0.18
C SER A 89 10.69 -19.35 -1.01
N LEU A 90 10.14 -19.82 -2.14
CA LEU A 90 10.87 -20.06 -3.39
C LEU A 90 10.80 -18.86 -4.34
N TRP A 91 10.04 -17.82 -4.00
CA TRP A 91 9.87 -16.64 -4.84
C TRP A 91 11.03 -15.66 -4.65
N ARG A 92 11.89 -15.57 -5.66
CA ARG A 92 13.07 -14.70 -5.60
C ARG A 92 12.69 -13.26 -5.28
N ASP A 93 13.37 -12.69 -4.30
CA ASP A 93 13.20 -11.31 -3.82
C ASP A 93 11.77 -10.97 -3.32
N PHE A 94 10.93 -11.99 -3.01
CA PHE A 94 9.59 -11.77 -2.47
C PHE A 94 9.64 -11.00 -1.14
N ASP A 95 10.42 -11.48 -0.17
CA ASP A 95 10.55 -10.84 1.14
C ASP A 95 10.97 -9.37 1.02
N ARG A 96 11.85 -9.05 0.05
CA ARG A 96 12.28 -7.67 -0.21
C ARG A 96 11.15 -6.75 -0.66
N LEU A 97 10.25 -7.25 -1.50
CA LEU A 97 9.07 -6.49 -1.89
C LEU A 97 8.07 -6.40 -0.74
N TRP A 98 7.84 -7.54 -0.09
CA TRP A 98 6.87 -7.75 0.98
C TRP A 98 7.13 -6.87 2.20
N LYS A 99 8.37 -6.88 2.70
CA LYS A 99 8.78 -6.12 3.89
C LYS A 99 8.81 -4.61 3.66
N GLY A 100 9.07 -4.16 2.42
CA GLY A 100 9.02 -2.74 2.08
C GLY A 100 7.62 -2.13 2.21
N ASP A 101 6.57 -2.95 2.06
CA ASP A 101 5.18 -2.53 2.26
C ASP A 101 4.72 -2.68 3.73
N GLY A 102 5.64 -3.00 4.65
CA GLY A 102 5.37 -3.21 6.08
C GLY A 102 4.68 -4.52 6.40
N HIS A 103 4.94 -5.55 5.59
CA HIS A 103 4.56 -6.92 5.90
C HIS A 103 5.75 -7.70 6.47
N LEU A 104 5.50 -8.78 7.21
CA LEU A 104 6.57 -9.54 7.87
C LEU A 104 6.91 -10.82 7.11
N HIS A 105 5.97 -11.77 7.11
CA HIS A 105 6.19 -13.10 6.57
C HIS A 105 4.94 -13.60 5.84
N ALA A 106 5.15 -14.44 4.83
CA ALA A 106 4.09 -15.23 4.22
C ALA A 106 4.62 -16.65 4.02
N SER A 107 3.85 -17.64 4.46
CA SER A 107 4.24 -19.04 4.31
C SER A 107 3.05 -19.96 4.09
N MET A 108 3.34 -21.06 3.40
CA MET A 108 2.41 -22.17 3.24
C MET A 108 2.42 -23.03 4.50
N ILE A 109 1.22 -23.33 5.00
CA ILE A 109 1.00 -24.21 6.16
C ILE A 109 0.73 -25.64 5.67
N THR A 110 -0.17 -25.78 4.68
CA THR A 110 -0.53 -27.08 4.11
C THR A 110 -0.74 -26.98 2.61
N ASP A 111 -0.15 -27.93 1.88
CA ASP A 111 -0.39 -28.19 0.45
C ASP A 111 -1.39 -29.34 0.33
N GLY A 112 -2.66 -29.03 0.09
CA GLY A 112 -3.76 -30.00 0.01
C GLY A 112 -4.83 -29.52 -0.97
N GLU A 113 -5.99 -30.20 -1.02
CA GLU A 113 -7.12 -29.79 -1.89
C GLU A 113 -7.51 -28.32 -1.66
N VAL A 114 -7.46 -27.89 -0.41
CA VAL A 114 -7.49 -26.48 -0.02
C VAL A 114 -6.14 -26.16 0.60
N ALA A 115 -5.34 -25.37 -0.11
CA ALA A 115 -4.06 -24.92 0.40
C ALA A 115 -4.27 -23.87 1.49
N ARG A 116 -3.43 -23.90 2.54
CA ARG A 116 -3.50 -22.92 3.64
C ARG A 116 -2.22 -22.13 3.77
N TYR A 117 -2.37 -20.85 4.07
CA TYR A 117 -1.26 -19.93 4.23
C TYR A 117 -1.44 -19.09 5.49
N VAL A 118 -0.33 -18.63 6.05
CA VAL A 118 -0.30 -17.55 7.03
C VAL A 118 0.39 -16.35 6.41
N VAL A 119 -0.17 -15.17 6.65
CA VAL A 119 0.47 -13.89 6.35
C VAL A 119 0.56 -13.07 7.62
N GLU A 120 1.72 -12.45 7.83
CA GLU A 120 2.03 -11.62 9.00
C GLU A 120 2.39 -10.20 8.53
N SER A 121 2.03 -9.21 9.32
CA SER A 121 2.13 -7.79 8.96
C SER A 121 2.35 -6.93 10.20
N THR A 122 3.27 -5.97 10.13
CA THR A 122 3.32 -4.87 11.10
C THR A 122 2.30 -3.79 10.77
N SER A 123 1.78 -3.80 9.54
CA SER A 123 0.87 -2.75 9.08
C SER A 123 -0.59 -3.08 9.33
N LEU A 124 -1.11 -4.07 8.61
CA LEU A 124 -2.46 -4.59 8.80
C LEU A 124 -2.56 -5.94 8.09
N ALA A 125 -3.07 -6.97 8.76
CA ALA A 125 -3.23 -8.29 8.17
C ALA A 125 -4.24 -8.32 6.99
N ALA A 126 -5.22 -7.40 6.98
CA ALA A 126 -6.16 -7.26 5.85
C ALA A 126 -5.45 -6.84 4.56
N LEU A 127 -4.48 -5.91 4.66
CA LEU A 127 -3.64 -5.49 3.53
C LEU A 127 -2.80 -6.66 3.05
N ALA A 128 -2.06 -7.30 3.97
CA ALA A 128 -1.21 -8.45 3.66
C ALA A 128 -2.02 -9.57 2.97
N SER A 129 -3.22 -9.88 3.47
CA SER A 129 -4.08 -10.91 2.86
C SER A 129 -4.43 -10.59 1.40
N GLY A 130 -4.73 -9.33 1.09
CA GLY A 130 -5.05 -8.88 -0.26
C GLY A 130 -3.83 -8.92 -1.18
N SER A 131 -2.73 -8.34 -0.72
CA SER A 131 -1.43 -8.32 -1.40
C SER A 131 -0.96 -9.75 -1.74
N PHE A 132 -1.00 -10.66 -0.75
CA PHE A 132 -0.59 -12.04 -0.94
C PHE A 132 -1.51 -12.81 -1.90
N SER A 133 -2.81 -12.53 -1.88
CA SER A 133 -3.74 -13.13 -2.85
C SER A 133 -3.33 -12.81 -4.29
N ALA A 134 -2.97 -11.56 -4.57
CA ALA A 134 -2.47 -11.16 -5.89
C ALA A 134 -1.12 -11.79 -6.22
N ALA A 135 -0.20 -11.86 -5.25
CA ALA A 135 1.11 -12.49 -5.42
C ALA A 135 0.97 -13.98 -5.79
N LEU A 136 0.09 -14.69 -5.10
CA LEU A 136 -0.15 -16.12 -5.30
C LEU A 136 -0.85 -16.38 -6.64
N GLU A 137 -1.88 -15.60 -6.98
CA GLU A 137 -2.53 -15.68 -8.30
C GLU A 137 -1.54 -15.45 -9.44
N HIS A 138 -0.65 -14.45 -9.28
CA HIS A 138 0.43 -14.17 -10.22
C HIS A 138 1.42 -15.34 -10.33
N ALA A 139 1.85 -15.93 -9.22
CA ALA A 139 2.81 -17.03 -9.23
C ALA A 139 2.21 -18.33 -9.80
N LEU A 140 0.91 -18.57 -9.60
CA LEU A 140 0.21 -19.76 -10.06
C LEU A 140 -0.28 -19.65 -11.50
N GLN A 141 -0.45 -18.43 -12.03
CA GLN A 141 -1.01 -18.18 -13.38
C GLN A 141 -2.38 -18.87 -13.55
N ASN A 142 -3.17 -18.84 -12.48
CA ASN A 142 -4.50 -19.43 -12.42
C ASN A 142 -5.42 -18.62 -11.51
N ASN A 143 -6.70 -18.60 -11.82
CA ASN A 143 -7.69 -17.95 -10.96
C ASN A 143 -7.80 -18.72 -9.65
N ILE A 144 -7.78 -17.98 -8.55
CA ILE A 144 -7.91 -18.55 -7.20
C ILE A 144 -9.04 -17.88 -6.43
N ARG A 145 -9.74 -18.68 -5.64
CA ARG A 145 -10.60 -18.20 -4.57
C ARG A 145 -9.80 -18.21 -3.27
N VAL A 146 -9.75 -17.06 -2.61
CA VAL A 146 -9.07 -16.90 -1.31
C VAL A 146 -10.12 -16.58 -0.25
N GLY A 147 -10.19 -17.44 0.78
CA GLY A 147 -10.93 -17.21 2.01
C GLY A 147 -9.99 -16.75 3.12
N VAL A 148 -10.48 -15.91 4.04
CA VAL A 148 -9.80 -15.65 5.31
C VAL A 148 -10.47 -16.51 6.36
N GLU A 149 -9.76 -17.50 6.90
CA GLU A 149 -10.27 -18.41 7.93
C GLU A 149 -10.28 -17.73 9.31
N SER A 150 -9.24 -16.96 9.61
CA SER A 150 -9.15 -16.13 10.81
C SER A 150 -8.17 -14.98 10.59
N GLN A 151 -8.34 -13.90 11.34
CA GLN A 151 -7.50 -12.71 11.24
C GLN A 151 -7.48 -11.96 12.57
N ASN A 152 -6.32 -11.42 12.92
CA ASN A 152 -6.16 -10.32 13.90
C ASN A 152 -5.43 -9.15 13.22
N GLU A 153 -4.98 -8.13 13.97
CA GLU A 153 -4.29 -6.98 13.37
C GLU A 153 -2.97 -7.36 12.68
N GLY A 154 -2.22 -8.30 13.24
CA GLY A 154 -0.87 -8.65 12.81
C GLY A 154 -0.75 -9.92 11.95
N ALA A 155 -1.77 -10.78 11.90
CA ALA A 155 -1.73 -12.02 11.15
C ALA A 155 -3.10 -12.43 10.59
N ALA A 156 -3.08 -13.11 9.44
CA ALA A 156 -4.26 -13.73 8.83
C ALA A 156 -3.94 -15.14 8.31
N PHE A 157 -4.90 -16.04 8.50
CA PHE A 157 -4.87 -17.40 7.97
C PHE A 157 -5.79 -17.47 6.74
N LEU A 158 -5.24 -17.94 5.64
CA LEU A 158 -5.90 -17.95 4.33
C LEU A 158 -6.13 -19.38 3.87
N SER A 159 -7.32 -19.63 3.32
CA SER A 159 -7.62 -20.83 2.54
C SER A 159 -7.66 -20.47 1.06
N VAL A 160 -7.06 -21.31 0.22
CA VAL A 160 -6.93 -21.08 -1.22
C VAL A 160 -7.43 -22.28 -1.99
N GLU A 161 -8.40 -22.04 -2.85
CA GLU A 161 -8.99 -22.99 -3.78
C GLU A 161 -8.67 -22.57 -5.21
N MET A 162 -8.19 -23.51 -6.02
CA MET A 162 -8.01 -23.30 -7.46
C MET A 162 -9.36 -23.31 -8.15
N LEU A 163 -9.63 -22.31 -8.97
CA LEU A 163 -10.81 -22.31 -9.82
C LEU A 163 -10.47 -22.99 -11.16
N GLU A 164 -11.39 -23.78 -11.68
CA GLU A 164 -11.28 -24.30 -13.04
C GLU A 164 -11.26 -23.13 -14.02
N ARG A 165 -10.38 -23.19 -15.03
CA ARG A 165 -10.26 -22.15 -16.05
C ARG A 165 -11.53 -22.06 -16.90
N SER A 166 -12.48 -21.21 -16.52
CA SER A 166 -13.42 -20.64 -17.47
C SER A 166 -12.71 -19.56 -18.29
N GLY A 167 -12.99 -19.50 -19.60
CA GLY A 167 -12.25 -18.73 -20.60
C GLY A 167 -11.89 -17.29 -20.22
N PHE A 168 -10.77 -16.82 -20.78
CA PHE A 168 -10.19 -15.49 -20.62
C PHE A 168 -11.22 -14.36 -20.58
N ASP A 169 -11.46 -13.80 -19.39
CA ASP A 169 -11.86 -12.42 -19.28
C ASP A 169 -10.59 -11.58 -19.32
N SER A 170 -10.38 -10.90 -20.44
CA SER A 170 -9.34 -9.89 -20.59
C SER A 170 -9.52 -8.83 -19.51
N HIS A 171 -8.56 -8.72 -18.58
CA HIS A 171 -8.51 -7.59 -17.65
C HIS A 171 -8.51 -6.28 -18.47
N PRO A 172 -9.33 -5.29 -18.10
CA PRO A 172 -9.30 -4.01 -18.77
C PRO A 172 -7.92 -3.39 -18.57
N LEU A 173 -7.29 -3.00 -19.68
CA LEU A 173 -6.08 -2.19 -19.69
C LEU A 173 -6.36 -0.88 -18.95
N VAL A 174 -5.88 -0.77 -17.71
CA VAL A 174 -5.88 0.50 -16.98
C VAL A 174 -4.90 1.43 -17.70
N GLN A 175 -5.41 2.59 -18.12
CA GLN A 175 -4.60 3.63 -18.73
C GLN A 175 -3.45 4.01 -17.78
N ARG A 176 -2.22 3.94 -18.29
CA ARG A 176 -1.05 4.54 -17.65
C ARG A 176 -1.26 6.05 -17.62
N ASN A 177 -1.76 6.55 -16.50
CA ASN A 177 -1.56 7.96 -16.17
C ASN A 177 -0.09 8.08 -15.80
N THR A 178 0.71 8.54 -16.75
CA THR A 178 2.08 8.98 -16.47
C THR A 178 1.95 10.45 -16.10
N PRO A 179 2.13 10.85 -14.84
CA PRO A 179 2.31 12.26 -14.55
C PRO A 179 3.58 12.70 -15.27
N ASP A 180 3.47 13.71 -16.14
CA ASP A 180 4.61 14.42 -16.73
C ASP A 180 5.24 15.33 -15.65
N GLU A 181 5.65 14.74 -14.53
CA GLU A 181 6.48 15.45 -13.55
C GLU A 181 7.95 15.29 -13.94
N LYS A 182 8.69 16.39 -13.92
CA LYS A 182 10.15 16.34 -14.02
C LYS A 182 10.68 15.53 -12.85
N ILE A 183 11.09 14.29 -13.15
CA ILE A 183 11.71 13.40 -12.19
C ILE A 183 13.08 13.97 -11.88
N SER A 184 13.23 14.58 -10.71
CA SER A 184 14.54 14.86 -10.16
C SER A 184 15.26 13.52 -9.94
N GLU A 185 16.51 13.39 -10.38
CA GLU A 185 17.33 12.19 -10.14
C GLU A 185 17.69 12.00 -8.65
N ASN A 186 17.22 12.90 -7.78
CA ASN A 186 17.55 12.90 -6.36
C ASN A 186 17.03 11.62 -5.69
N ARG A 187 17.99 10.85 -5.18
CA ARG A 187 17.72 9.73 -4.28
C ARG A 187 16.99 10.26 -3.04
N LEU A 188 16.21 9.39 -2.41
CA LEU A 188 15.61 9.69 -1.12
C LEU A 188 16.75 9.85 -0.09
N GLU A 189 17.18 11.07 0.17
CA GLU A 189 18.16 11.41 1.20
C GLU A 189 17.41 11.72 2.49
N ILE A 190 17.03 10.65 3.18
CA ILE A 190 16.49 10.74 4.53
C ILE A 190 17.46 10.00 5.43
N ASP A 191 18.35 10.76 6.08
CA ASP A 191 19.49 10.24 6.86
C ASP A 191 19.11 9.29 8.01
N GLU A 192 17.83 9.23 8.35
CA GLU A 192 17.30 8.48 9.50
C GLU A 192 16.50 7.23 9.10
N ILE A 193 16.23 7.04 7.80
CA ILE A 193 15.53 5.83 7.32
C ILE A 193 16.56 4.77 6.95
N GLU A 194 16.44 3.63 7.62
CA GLU A 194 17.27 2.46 7.37
C GLU A 194 16.47 1.39 6.62
N ALA A 195 17.13 0.70 5.70
CA ALA A 195 16.59 -0.49 5.06
C ALA A 195 17.43 -1.71 5.43
N ASP A 196 16.81 -2.74 5.97
CA ASP A 196 17.50 -4.00 6.24
C ASP A 196 17.80 -4.80 4.95
N SER A 197 18.57 -5.89 5.07
CA SER A 197 18.94 -6.74 3.93
C SER A 197 17.76 -7.39 3.22
N ASP A 198 16.66 -7.56 3.96
CA ASP A 198 15.44 -8.24 3.55
C ASP A 198 14.38 -7.25 3.07
N GLY A 199 14.68 -5.95 2.99
CA GLY A 199 13.79 -4.90 2.49
C GLY A 199 12.85 -4.27 3.52
N GLY A 200 12.98 -4.58 4.80
CA GLY A 200 12.26 -3.87 5.86
C GLY A 200 12.74 -2.43 5.99
N LEU A 201 11.81 -1.48 6.12
CA LEU A 201 12.10 -0.06 6.33
C LEU A 201 11.89 0.32 7.79
N MET A 202 12.80 1.11 8.34
CA MET A 202 12.76 1.55 9.74
C MET A 202 13.07 3.04 9.83
N LEU A 203 12.42 3.74 10.76
CA LEU A 203 12.79 5.08 11.23
C LEU A 203 12.91 5.04 12.76
N PHE A 204 14.08 5.38 13.30
CA PHE A 204 14.34 5.35 14.75
C PHE A 204 13.87 4.04 15.44
N ASN A 205 14.19 2.90 14.85
CA ASN A 205 13.75 1.56 15.28
C ASN A 205 12.23 1.30 15.22
N THR A 206 11.47 2.14 14.51
CA THR A 206 10.05 1.93 14.25
C THR A 206 9.83 1.46 12.82
N PRO A 207 9.12 0.34 12.59
CA PRO A 207 8.80 -0.13 11.24
C PRO A 207 8.01 0.88 10.43
N LEU A 208 8.41 1.06 9.17
CA LEU A 208 7.72 1.86 8.19
C LEU A 208 7.03 0.98 7.14
N SER A 209 5.97 1.52 6.54
CA SER A 209 5.25 0.93 5.41
C SER A 209 5.21 1.88 4.24
N ILE A 210 5.48 1.36 3.03
CA ILE A 210 5.13 2.03 1.78
C ILE A 210 3.62 1.85 1.53
N VAL A 211 2.87 2.94 1.55
CA VAL A 211 1.43 2.96 1.26
C VAL A 211 1.19 3.72 -0.05
N PRO A 212 0.88 3.05 -1.16
CA PRO A 212 0.69 3.74 -2.43
C PRO A 212 -0.64 4.49 -2.46
N PHE A 213 -0.68 5.72 -2.97
CA PHE A 213 -1.91 6.54 -2.96
C PHE A 213 -3.05 5.90 -3.76
N ARG A 214 -2.69 5.15 -4.81
CA ARG A 214 -3.67 4.41 -5.63
C ARG A 214 -4.42 3.34 -4.82
N LEU A 215 -3.89 2.88 -3.67
CA LEU A 215 -4.62 2.02 -2.72
C LEU A 215 -5.92 2.68 -2.27
N PHE A 216 -5.90 3.96 -1.89
CA PHE A 216 -7.10 4.68 -1.46
C PHE A 216 -8.11 4.83 -2.60
N THR A 217 -7.64 4.95 -3.84
CA THR A 217 -8.51 4.97 -5.03
C THR A 217 -9.21 3.63 -5.23
N PHE A 218 -8.47 2.52 -5.13
CA PHE A 218 -9.06 1.17 -5.19
C PHE A 218 -10.01 0.94 -4.02
N TRP A 219 -9.64 1.36 -2.82
CA TRP A 219 -10.45 1.18 -1.61
C TRP A 219 -11.78 1.92 -1.69
N LYS A 220 -11.77 3.16 -2.19
CA LYS A 220 -12.99 3.90 -2.48
C LYS A 220 -13.90 3.16 -3.46
N ARG A 221 -13.36 2.64 -4.56
CA ARG A 221 -14.12 1.88 -5.58
C ARG A 221 -14.73 0.62 -4.96
N SER A 222 -13.94 -0.15 -4.23
CA SER A 222 -14.38 -1.38 -3.56
C SER A 222 -15.38 -1.13 -2.44
N SER A 223 -15.44 0.10 -1.90
CA SER A 223 -16.34 0.50 -0.81
C SER A 223 -17.62 1.20 -1.29
N SER A 224 -17.83 1.30 -2.61
CA SER A 224 -18.94 2.07 -3.18
C SER A 224 -20.33 1.62 -2.69
N HIS A 225 -20.51 0.34 -2.34
CA HIS A 225 -21.75 -0.21 -1.80
C HIS A 225 -21.94 -0.01 -0.29
N LEU A 226 -20.92 0.46 0.44
CA LEU A 226 -21.00 0.69 1.89
C LEU A 226 -21.72 1.99 2.25
N LEU A 227 -21.98 2.83 1.26
CA LEU A 227 -22.66 4.11 1.43
C LEU A 227 -24.06 4.06 0.83
N PRO A 228 -25.02 4.83 1.39
CA PRO A 228 -26.35 4.94 0.83
C PRO A 228 -26.29 5.40 -0.65
N LEU A 229 -27.08 4.75 -1.51
CA LEU A 229 -27.09 4.98 -2.96
C LEU A 229 -27.64 6.35 -3.40
N ASP A 230 -28.17 7.14 -2.46
CA ASP A 230 -28.82 8.41 -2.78
C ASP A 230 -27.82 9.57 -2.79
N SER A 231 -27.54 10.03 -4.01
CA SER A 231 -26.86 11.26 -4.42
C SER A 231 -25.32 11.24 -4.48
N GLY A 232 -24.76 12.11 -5.32
CA GLY A 232 -23.32 12.35 -5.47
C GLY A 232 -22.59 12.73 -4.16
N GLU A 233 -23.33 12.92 -3.05
CA GLU A 233 -22.81 13.07 -1.69
C GLU A 233 -22.14 11.79 -1.14
N ALA A 234 -22.49 10.60 -1.61
CA ALA A 234 -21.89 9.36 -1.09
C ALA A 234 -20.36 9.31 -1.32
N SER A 235 -19.91 9.69 -2.52
CA SER A 235 -18.47 9.79 -2.84
C SER A 235 -17.74 10.83 -1.97
N ASN A 236 -18.44 11.90 -1.56
CA ASN A 236 -17.89 12.93 -0.69
C ASN A 236 -17.76 12.40 0.75
N LYS A 237 -18.79 11.71 1.27
CA LYS A 237 -18.77 11.13 2.62
C LYS A 237 -17.67 10.10 2.83
N TRP A 238 -17.39 9.24 1.86
CA TRP A 238 -16.25 8.31 1.98
C TRP A 238 -14.92 9.07 2.12
N SER A 239 -14.72 10.10 1.29
CA SER A 239 -13.50 10.89 1.31
C SER A 239 -13.38 11.70 2.61
N GLU A 240 -14.50 12.22 3.13
CA GLU A 240 -14.58 12.90 4.43
C GLU A 240 -14.16 11.95 5.55
N TYR A 241 -14.76 10.76 5.63
CA TYR A 241 -14.38 9.77 6.63
C TYR A 241 -12.93 9.32 6.51
N LEU A 242 -12.41 9.13 5.29
CA LEU A 242 -11.00 8.83 5.11
C LEU A 242 -10.12 9.98 5.61
N SER A 243 -10.46 11.22 5.25
CA SER A 243 -9.68 12.41 5.64
C SER A 243 -9.66 12.57 7.15
N ASP A 244 -10.80 12.42 7.82
CA ASP A 244 -10.89 12.45 9.28
C ASP A 244 -10.07 11.33 9.93
N SER A 245 -10.10 10.13 9.33
CA SER A 245 -9.37 8.97 9.85
C SER A 245 -7.86 9.11 9.70
N VAL A 246 -7.42 9.67 8.56
CA VAL A 246 -6.02 10.02 8.32
C VAL A 246 -5.58 11.10 9.31
N ALA A 247 -6.35 12.18 9.45
CA ALA A 247 -6.04 13.27 10.37
C ALA A 247 -5.91 12.78 11.82
N LYS A 248 -6.84 11.94 12.27
CA LYS A 248 -6.79 11.33 13.61
C LYS A 248 -5.56 10.44 13.78
N ALA A 249 -5.26 9.56 12.81
CA ALA A 249 -4.09 8.71 12.88
C ALA A 249 -2.77 9.51 12.94
N PHE A 250 -2.70 10.66 12.27
CA PHE A 250 -1.55 11.58 12.37
C PHE A 250 -1.47 12.31 13.71
N ILE A 251 -2.60 12.66 14.32
CA ILE A 251 -2.62 13.28 15.66
C ILE A 251 -2.17 12.25 16.70
N ASP A 252 -2.70 11.02 16.61
CA ASP A 252 -2.43 9.93 17.56
C ASP A 252 -1.02 9.35 17.39
N SER A 253 -0.35 9.56 16.24
CA SER A 253 1.00 9.04 16.00
C SER A 253 2.10 9.81 16.72
N ASP A 254 1.77 10.93 17.39
CA ASP A 254 2.75 11.88 17.94
C ASP A 254 3.78 12.37 16.90
N GLU A 255 3.53 12.15 15.60
CA GLU A 255 4.30 12.76 14.49
C GLU A 255 3.90 14.23 14.29
N MET A 256 3.23 14.82 15.29
CA MET A 256 2.83 16.21 15.34
C MET A 256 4.03 17.10 15.07
N ILE A 257 3.92 17.86 13.99
CA ILE A 257 4.78 18.99 13.74
C ILE A 257 4.12 20.18 14.42
N MET A 258 4.72 20.67 15.50
CA MET A 258 4.29 21.92 16.13
C MET A 258 4.57 23.07 15.16
N ILE A 259 3.53 23.81 14.79
CA ILE A 259 3.65 24.93 13.88
C ILE A 259 3.35 26.21 14.64
N GLU A 260 4.43 26.96 14.90
CA GLU A 260 4.39 28.16 15.72
C GLU A 260 3.74 29.33 14.97
N ASP A 261 3.94 29.42 13.65
CA ASP A 261 3.41 30.49 12.81
C ASP A 261 3.26 30.08 11.32
N GLU A 262 2.72 31.01 10.52
CA GLU A 262 2.53 30.85 9.06
C GLU A 262 3.85 30.63 8.29
N GLY A 263 4.98 31.14 8.77
CA GLY A 263 6.29 30.90 8.17
C GLY A 263 6.77 29.46 8.40
N SER A 264 6.49 28.94 9.59
CA SER A 264 6.77 27.57 9.98
C SER A 264 5.99 26.57 9.11
N TRP A 265 4.78 26.91 8.64
CA TRP A 265 4.05 26.09 7.67
C TRP A 265 4.80 25.90 6.35
N ALA A 266 5.45 26.95 5.85
CA ALA A 266 6.25 26.86 4.63
C ALA A 266 7.47 25.95 4.84
N ASP A 267 8.12 26.03 5.99
CA ASP A 267 9.26 25.17 6.33
C ASP A 267 8.85 23.72 6.59
N VAL A 268 7.70 23.49 7.21
CA VAL A 268 7.13 22.16 7.45
C VAL A 268 6.66 21.52 6.15
N GLY A 269 5.93 22.27 5.32
CA GLY A 269 5.55 21.83 3.98
C GLY A 269 6.77 21.47 3.14
N LYS A 270 7.81 22.31 3.16
CA LYS A 270 9.01 22.13 2.36
C LYS A 270 9.93 21.01 2.84
N ASN A 271 10.05 20.79 4.15
CA ASN A 271 11.06 19.90 4.72
C ASN A 271 10.51 18.61 5.33
N GLN A 272 9.28 18.61 5.83
CA GLN A 272 8.72 17.48 6.58
C GLN A 272 7.61 16.77 5.82
N LEU A 273 6.60 17.48 5.32
CA LEU A 273 5.52 16.84 4.56
C LEU A 273 6.01 16.30 3.22
N SER A 274 6.93 17.03 2.59
CA SER A 274 7.68 16.55 1.44
C SER A 274 8.46 15.26 1.75
N ARG A 275 9.11 15.23 2.92
CA ARG A 275 9.88 14.09 3.40
C ARG A 275 9.02 12.84 3.64
N TRP A 276 7.71 12.98 3.79
CA TRP A 276 6.76 11.88 3.99
C TRP A 276 5.91 11.55 2.75
N GLY A 277 6.15 12.23 1.63
CA GLY A 277 5.43 12.01 0.38
C GLY A 277 4.05 12.66 0.31
N LEU A 278 3.75 13.58 1.22
CA LEU A 278 2.53 14.39 1.20
C LEU A 278 2.63 15.61 0.26
N GLY A 279 3.81 15.86 -0.32
CA GLY A 279 4.10 17.01 -1.18
C GLY A 279 4.47 18.27 -0.38
N ILE A 280 4.79 19.35 -1.10
CA ILE A 280 5.02 20.68 -0.53
C ILE A 280 3.66 21.37 -0.36
N LEU A 281 3.35 21.80 0.87
CA LEU A 281 2.21 22.67 1.13
C LEU A 281 2.47 24.05 0.50
N ASP A 282 1.71 24.37 -0.56
CA ASP A 282 1.71 25.72 -1.15
C ASP A 282 0.88 26.72 -0.30
N SER A 283 -0.12 26.23 0.45
CA SER A 283 -0.91 27.03 1.38
C SER A 283 -1.61 26.14 2.41
N ALA A 284 -1.74 26.62 3.65
CA ALA A 284 -2.59 26.03 4.67
C ALA A 284 -3.71 27.01 5.03
N SER A 285 -4.93 26.51 5.18
CA SER A 285 -6.07 27.29 5.69
C SER A 285 -6.53 26.71 7.01
N ILE A 286 -6.70 27.55 8.02
CA ILE A 286 -7.34 27.17 9.28
C ILE A 286 -8.79 26.81 8.97
N LEU A 287 -9.18 25.56 9.23
CA LEU A 287 -10.59 25.25 9.42
C LEU A 287 -10.99 25.85 10.76
N GLU A 288 -11.62 27.02 10.74
CA GLU A 288 -12.23 27.57 11.95
C GLU A 288 -13.25 26.55 12.47
N ASN A 289 -13.07 26.12 13.71
CA ASN A 289 -14.00 25.26 14.42
C ASN A 289 -15.42 25.82 14.32
N THR A 290 -16.32 25.13 13.61
CA THR A 290 -17.75 25.24 13.84
C THR A 290 -18.06 24.58 15.19
N LEU A 291 -17.76 25.29 16.28
CA LEU A 291 -18.45 25.08 17.55
C LEU A 291 -19.78 25.81 17.46
N ILE A 292 -20.83 25.09 17.03
CA ILE A 292 -22.23 25.42 17.33
C ILE A 292 -22.86 24.19 17.95
#